data_AF-A0A948X0I3-F1
#
_entry.id   AF-A0A948X0I3-F1
#
_cell.length_a   1.000
_cell.length_b   1.000
_cell.length_c   1.000
_cell.angle_alpha   90.00
_cell.angle_beta   90.00
_cell.angle_gamma   90.00
#
_symmetry.space_group_name_H-M   'P 1'
#
loop_
_entity.id
_entity.type
_entity.pdbx_description
1 polymer ?
#
loop_
_entity_poly.entity_id
_entity_poly.type
_entity_poly.pdbx_seq_one_letter_code
_entity_poly.pdbx_strand_id
1 'polypeptide(L)'
;MPNNQDSVYSQVGDLTEETLQKLERSGLRMTVQRRHIIDILTKSQCTSPKELWYEARRYVPDLGIATVYRLINRLEQIGVLAKTRNLGLTHVEPKLGVISNSEGQIVRTRARLELSELVRLGLISSGVIGHNNKIELSLVGENVNIVITS
;
A
#
# COMPACT_ATOMS: atom_id res chain seq x y z
N MET A 1 -33.40 -27.82 8.32
CA MET A 1 -32.05 -28.34 7.97
C MET A 1 -31.17 -27.15 7.61
N PRO A 2 -30.25 -26.71 8.49
CA PRO A 2 -29.32 -25.63 8.14
C PRO A 2 -28.30 -26.14 7.12
N ASN A 3 -28.08 -25.36 6.06
CA ASN A 3 -27.28 -25.70 4.89
C ASN A 3 -25.77 -25.63 5.21
N ASN A 4 -25.06 -26.72 4.97
CA ASN A 4 -23.69 -27.00 5.42
C ASN A 4 -22.63 -26.46 4.44
N GLN A 5 -22.67 -25.17 4.09
CA GLN A 5 -21.70 -24.53 3.17
C GLN A 5 -20.76 -23.50 3.82
N ASP A 6 -20.93 -23.22 5.11
CA ASP A 6 -20.12 -22.21 5.82
C ASP A 6 -18.83 -22.76 6.47
N SER A 7 -18.46 -24.02 6.23
CA SER A 7 -17.42 -24.73 7.02
C SER A 7 -16.05 -24.94 6.33
N VAL A 8 -15.76 -24.35 5.17
CA VAL A 8 -14.49 -24.64 4.44
C VAL A 8 -13.43 -23.52 4.57
N TYR A 9 -13.74 -22.38 5.18
CA TYR A 9 -12.85 -21.21 5.17
C TYR A 9 -12.08 -20.97 6.48
N SER A 10 -11.60 -22.05 7.12
CA SER A 10 -10.83 -21.95 8.35
C SER A 10 -9.36 -21.66 8.07
N GLN A 11 -8.81 -20.67 8.81
CA GLN A 11 -7.42 -20.17 8.85
C GLN A 11 -7.15 -18.92 7.98
N VAL A 12 -7.80 -17.80 8.33
CA VAL A 12 -7.38 -16.45 7.92
C VAL A 12 -6.20 -16.05 8.79
N GLY A 13 -4.97 -16.28 8.32
CA GLY A 13 -3.75 -15.83 8.98
C GLY A 13 -3.48 -14.34 8.70
N ASP A 14 -3.32 -13.56 9.77
CA ASP A 14 -3.02 -12.14 9.90
C ASP A 14 -2.65 -11.36 8.61
N LEU A 15 -3.68 -10.81 7.96
CA LEU A 15 -3.59 -9.46 7.42
C LEU A 15 -3.40 -8.52 8.61
N THR A 16 -2.48 -7.55 8.54
CA THR A 16 -2.45 -6.48 9.55
C THR A 16 -3.82 -5.80 9.51
N GLU A 17 -4.55 -5.85 10.63
CA GLU A 17 -5.89 -5.25 10.82
C GLU A 17 -5.97 -3.82 10.24
N GLU A 18 -4.85 -3.10 10.29
CA GLU A 18 -4.67 -1.77 9.69
C GLU A 18 -4.91 -1.72 8.17
N THR A 19 -4.43 -2.72 7.41
CA THR A 19 -4.61 -2.81 5.96
C THR A 19 -6.07 -3.06 5.61
N LEU A 20 -6.75 -3.92 6.38
CA LEU A 20 -8.18 -4.18 6.24
C LEU A 20 -9.01 -2.93 6.53
N GLN A 21 -8.69 -2.20 7.60
CA GLN A 21 -9.36 -0.95 7.94
C GLN A 21 -9.15 0.15 6.88
N LYS A 22 -7.94 0.27 6.32
CA LYS A 22 -7.67 1.20 5.21
C LYS A 22 -8.51 0.86 3.97
N LEU A 23 -8.65 -0.43 3.66
CA LEU A 23 -9.47 -0.91 2.55
C LEU A 23 -10.95 -0.62 2.74
N GLU A 24 -11.50 -0.91 3.93
CA GLU A 24 -12.90 -0.65 4.23
C GLU A 24 -13.22 0.85 4.24
N ARG A 25 -12.34 1.69 4.83
CA ARG A 25 -12.48 3.17 4.78
C ARG A 25 -12.42 3.73 3.36
N SER A 26 -11.74 3.04 2.45
CA SER A 26 -11.74 3.41 1.04
C SER A 26 -13.05 3.09 0.31
N GLY A 27 -14.02 2.44 0.93
CA GLY A 27 -15.29 2.04 0.29
C GLY A 27 -15.19 0.73 -0.51
N LEU A 28 -14.11 -0.05 -0.34
CA LEU A 28 -14.05 -1.41 -0.86
C LEU A 28 -14.84 -2.34 0.07
N ARG A 29 -15.98 -2.87 -0.40
CA ARG A 29 -16.75 -3.87 0.35
C ARG A 29 -15.91 -5.14 0.51
N MET A 30 -15.42 -5.41 1.72
CA MET A 30 -14.60 -6.58 2.02
C MET A 30 -15.45 -7.86 2.14
N THR A 31 -15.70 -8.52 1.01
CA THR A 31 -16.33 -9.86 0.99
C THR A 31 -15.31 -10.93 1.37
N VAL A 32 -15.78 -12.11 1.79
CA VAL A 32 -14.91 -13.27 2.13
C VAL A 32 -13.94 -13.60 0.98
N GLN A 33 -14.45 -13.58 -0.27
CA GLN A 33 -13.62 -13.78 -1.46
C GLN A 33 -12.50 -12.74 -1.60
N ARG A 34 -12.77 -11.45 -1.36
CA ARG A 34 -11.74 -10.40 -1.46
C ARG A 34 -10.69 -10.54 -0.37
N ARG A 35 -11.08 -10.90 0.85
CA ARG A 35 -10.14 -11.15 1.95
C ARG A 35 -9.13 -12.24 1.57
N HIS A 36 -9.60 -13.36 1.02
CA HIS A 36 -8.70 -14.42 0.55
C HIS A 36 -7.76 -14.01 -0.59
N ILE A 37 -8.22 -13.22 -1.55
CA ILE A 37 -7.35 -12.76 -2.64
C ILE A 37 -6.25 -11.82 -2.10
N ILE A 38 -6.60 -10.96 -1.13
CA ILE A 38 -5.63 -10.05 -0.49
C ILE A 38 -4.68 -10.84 0.41
N ASP A 39 -5.15 -11.82 1.16
CA ASP A 39 -4.31 -12.75 1.93
C ASP A 39 -3.23 -13.40 1.06
N ILE A 40 -3.64 -13.92 -0.10
CA ILE A 40 -2.72 -14.56 -1.05
C ILE A 40 -1.74 -13.53 -1.59
N LEU A 41 -2.21 -12.35 -1.99
CA LEU A 41 -1.37 -11.25 -2.45
C LEU A 41 -0.31 -10.82 -1.41
N THR A 42 -0.66 -10.83 -0.11
CA THR A 42 0.25 -10.46 0.97
C THR A 42 1.23 -11.58 1.32
N LYS A 43 0.83 -12.85 1.19
CA LYS A 43 1.65 -14.02 1.57
C LYS A 43 2.49 -14.60 0.44
N SER A 44 2.05 -14.44 -0.81
CA SER A 44 2.71 -15.02 -1.97
C SER A 44 3.74 -14.04 -2.57
N GLN A 45 4.78 -14.61 -3.17
CA GLN A 45 5.74 -13.87 -4.01
C GLN A 45 5.18 -13.69 -5.44
N CYS A 46 3.86 -13.53 -5.60
CA CYS A 46 3.30 -13.32 -6.93
C CYS A 46 3.89 -12.06 -7.55
N THR A 47 4.42 -12.20 -8.75
CA THR A 47 5.01 -11.09 -9.51
C THR A 47 4.03 -10.54 -10.54
N SER A 48 2.97 -11.28 -10.90
CA SER A 48 2.00 -10.84 -11.90
C SER A 48 0.53 -11.08 -11.54
N PRO A 49 -0.41 -10.27 -12.06
CA PRO A 49 -1.85 -10.48 -11.88
C PRO A 49 -2.33 -11.89 -12.28
N LYS A 50 -1.64 -12.51 -13.25
CA LYS A 50 -1.93 -13.86 -13.73
C LYS A 50 -1.53 -14.93 -12.71
N GLU A 51 -0.39 -14.76 -12.05
CA GLU A 51 0.04 -15.65 -10.96
C GLU A 51 -0.89 -15.53 -9.76
N LEU A 52 -1.26 -14.30 -9.38
CA LEU A 52 -2.24 -14.08 -8.31
C LEU A 52 -3.58 -14.76 -8.63
N TRP A 53 -4.05 -14.61 -9.88
CA TRP A 53 -5.27 -15.30 -10.31
C TRP A 53 -5.14 -16.82 -10.24
N TYR A 54 -4.02 -17.38 -10.68
CA TYR A 54 -3.79 -18.82 -10.67
C TYR A 54 -3.81 -19.38 -9.25
N GLU A 55 -3.09 -18.75 -8.31
CA GLU A 55 -3.08 -19.15 -6.91
C GLU A 55 -4.45 -18.95 -6.24
N ALA A 56 -5.08 -17.79 -6.44
CA ALA A 56 -6.35 -17.47 -5.81
C ALA A 56 -7.51 -18.35 -6.30
N ARG A 57 -7.49 -18.79 -7.57
CA ARG A 57 -8.52 -19.68 -8.12
C ARG A 57 -8.55 -21.05 -7.46
N ARG A 58 -7.45 -21.49 -6.82
CA ARG A 58 -7.40 -22.74 -6.05
C ARG A 58 -8.31 -22.70 -4.81
N TYR A 59 -8.57 -21.49 -4.30
CA TYR A 59 -9.39 -21.25 -3.10
C TYR A 59 -10.73 -20.57 -3.43
N VAL A 60 -10.80 -19.83 -4.55
CA VAL A 60 -11.99 -19.15 -5.04
C VAL A 60 -12.26 -19.62 -6.49
N PRO A 61 -12.94 -20.77 -6.69
CA PRO A 61 -13.07 -21.40 -8.00
C PRO A 61 -13.72 -20.52 -9.07
N ASP A 62 -14.66 -19.66 -8.66
CA ASP A 62 -15.40 -18.73 -9.54
C ASP A 62 -14.66 -17.41 -9.79
N LEU A 63 -13.38 -17.31 -9.42
CA LEU A 63 -12.60 -16.08 -9.58
C LEU A 63 -12.28 -15.79 -11.05
N GLY A 64 -12.95 -14.79 -11.59
CA GLY A 64 -12.60 -14.21 -12.89
C GLY A 64 -11.33 -13.35 -12.84
N ILE A 65 -10.48 -13.44 -13.87
CA ILE A 65 -9.27 -12.63 -14.01
C ILE A 65 -9.58 -11.12 -13.95
N ALA A 66 -10.73 -10.69 -14.49
CA ALA A 66 -11.17 -9.29 -14.43
C ALA A 66 -11.45 -8.80 -12.99
N THR A 67 -11.81 -9.69 -12.06
CA THR A 67 -11.96 -9.36 -10.64
C THR A 67 -10.60 -9.12 -9.99
N VAL A 68 -9.58 -9.88 -10.40
CA VAL A 68 -8.20 -9.70 -9.93
C VAL A 68 -7.64 -8.34 -10.36
N TYR A 69 -7.79 -7.97 -11.65
CA TYR A 69 -7.38 -6.65 -12.13
C TYR A 69 -8.11 -5.50 -11.44
N ARG A 70 -9.44 -5.61 -11.23
CA ARG A 70 -10.20 -4.58 -10.51
C ARG A 70 -9.74 -4.41 -9.07
N LEU A 71 -9.38 -5.50 -8.41
CA LEU A 71 -8.85 -5.45 -7.04
C LEU A 71 -7.47 -4.80 -7.02
N ILE A 72 -6.54 -5.21 -7.88
CA ILE A 72 -5.20 -4.62 -7.98
C ILE A 72 -5.29 -3.12 -8.26
N ASN A 73 -6.07 -2.72 -9.26
CA ASN A 73 -6.28 -1.30 -9.58
C ASN A 73 -6.83 -0.53 -8.38
N ARG A 74 -7.72 -1.15 -7.58
CA ARG A 74 -8.24 -0.51 -6.38
C ARG A 74 -7.17 -0.35 -5.31
N LEU A 75 -6.34 -1.38 -5.10
CA LEU A 75 -5.21 -1.34 -4.17
C LEU A 75 -4.16 -0.31 -4.56
N GLU A 76 -3.91 -0.14 -5.86
CA GLU A 76 -3.03 0.92 -6.38
C GLU A 76 -3.60 2.32 -6.13
N GLN A 77 -4.88 2.53 -6.45
CA GLN A 77 -5.55 3.83 -6.28
C GLN A 77 -5.52 4.36 -4.84
N ILE A 78 -5.58 3.45 -3.86
CA ILE A 78 -5.64 3.81 -2.44
C ILE A 78 -4.25 3.87 -1.79
N GLY A 79 -3.19 3.65 -2.55
CA GLY A 79 -1.85 3.71 -1.99
C GLY A 79 -1.44 2.45 -1.21
N VAL A 80 -2.09 1.31 -1.42
CA VAL A 80 -1.68 0.05 -0.77
C VAL A 80 -0.67 -0.68 -1.65
N LEU A 81 -0.89 -0.73 -2.96
CA LEU A 81 0.00 -1.41 -3.92
C LEU A 81 0.74 -0.41 -4.81
N ALA A 82 2.05 -0.59 -4.96
CA ALA A 82 2.86 0.23 -5.85
C ALA A 82 2.76 -0.26 -7.29
N LYS A 83 2.70 0.68 -8.24
CA LYS A 83 2.67 0.42 -9.69
C LYS A 83 4.04 -0.01 -10.21
N THR A 84 4.59 -1.09 -9.68
CA THR A 84 5.81 -1.74 -10.18
C THR A 84 5.43 -3.07 -10.85
N ARG A 85 6.29 -3.58 -11.73
CA ARG A 85 6.08 -4.83 -12.49
C ARG A 85 5.87 -6.08 -11.62
N ASN A 86 5.97 -5.95 -10.29
CA ASN A 86 5.80 -7.00 -9.31
C ASN A 86 4.68 -6.58 -8.33
N LEU A 87 3.70 -7.45 -8.10
CA LEU A 87 2.56 -7.24 -7.19
C LEU A 87 2.91 -7.11 -5.69
N GLY A 88 4.19 -7.03 -5.35
CA GLY A 88 4.66 -6.96 -3.98
C GLY A 88 4.25 -5.64 -3.32
N LEU A 89 3.50 -5.74 -2.21
CA LEU A 89 3.28 -4.65 -1.26
C LEU A 89 4.58 -4.39 -0.50
N THR A 90 5.56 -3.75 -1.13
CA THR A 90 6.80 -3.39 -0.44
C THR A 90 6.65 -2.00 0.15
N HIS A 91 6.74 -1.88 1.48
CA HIS A 91 6.88 -0.58 2.12
C HIS A 91 8.21 0.04 1.66
N VAL A 92 8.14 1.18 0.96
CA VAL A 92 9.32 1.92 0.52
C VAL A 92 9.31 3.27 1.20
N GLU A 93 10.32 3.51 2.04
CA GLU A 93 10.59 4.81 2.61
C GLU A 93 11.29 5.70 1.58
N PRO A 94 10.70 6.83 1.15
CA PRO A 94 11.37 7.77 0.28
C PRO A 94 12.54 8.41 1.00
N LYS A 95 13.67 8.50 0.29
CA LYS A 95 14.90 9.12 0.78
C LYS A 95 15.24 10.36 -0.03
N LEU A 96 15.86 11.33 0.61
CA LEU A 96 16.36 12.52 -0.07
C LEU A 96 17.51 12.10 -0.98
N GLY A 97 17.38 12.40 -2.26
CA GLY A 97 18.44 12.17 -3.24
C GLY A 97 19.46 13.32 -3.26
N VAL A 98 19.88 13.68 -4.46
CA VAL A 98 20.78 14.82 -4.68
C VAL A 98 19.97 16.10 -4.82
N ILE A 99 20.38 17.16 -4.13
CA ILE A 99 19.87 18.51 -4.36
C ILE A 99 20.82 19.18 -5.35
N SER A 100 20.30 19.69 -6.47
CA SER A 100 21.06 20.44 -7.46
C SER A 100 20.35 21.74 -7.83
N ASN A 101 21.10 22.73 -8.28
CA ASN A 101 20.52 23.91 -8.91
C ASN A 101 20.03 23.60 -10.34
N SER A 102 19.47 24.60 -11.03
CA SER A 102 18.98 24.47 -12.41
C SER A 102 20.08 24.14 -13.43
N GLU A 103 21.35 24.36 -13.09
CA GLU A 103 22.52 24.04 -13.91
C GLU A 103 23.10 22.65 -13.60
N GLY A 104 22.48 21.89 -12.69
CA GLY A 104 22.94 20.56 -12.28
C GLY A 104 24.07 20.55 -11.25
N GLN A 105 24.47 21.70 -10.71
CA GLN A 105 25.50 21.78 -9.67
C GLN A 105 24.92 21.34 -8.32
N ILE A 106 25.58 20.41 -7.65
CA ILE A 106 25.14 19.85 -6.37
C ILE A 106 25.20 20.91 -5.28
N VAL A 107 24.08 21.12 -4.60
CA VAL A 107 23.96 21.99 -3.43
C VAL A 107 24.45 21.22 -2.20
N ARG A 108 25.66 21.54 -1.74
CA ARG A 108 26.21 20.95 -0.51
C ARG A 108 25.57 21.59 0.71
N THR A 109 24.76 20.82 1.42
CA THR A 109 24.28 21.16 2.76
C THR A 109 25.32 20.81 3.82
N ARG A 110 25.49 21.67 4.83
CA ARG A 110 26.32 21.37 6.02
C ARG A 110 25.58 20.49 7.04
N ALA A 111 24.26 20.46 6.98
CA ALA A 111 23.43 19.67 7.86
C ALA A 111 23.06 18.34 7.20
N ARG A 112 23.03 17.27 8.00
CA ARG A 112 22.41 16.01 7.59
C ARG A 112 20.89 16.24 7.57
N LEU A 113 20.31 16.29 6.37
CA LEU A 113 18.88 16.51 6.17
C LEU A 113 18.24 15.16 5.80
N GLU A 114 17.38 14.67 6.68
CA GLU A 114 16.48 13.56 6.36
C GLU A 114 15.24 14.11 5.64
N LEU A 115 14.75 13.40 4.60
CA LEU A 115 13.62 13.86 3.79
C LEU A 115 12.37 14.13 4.65
N SER A 116 12.11 13.24 5.61
CA SER A 116 10.99 13.35 6.54
C SER A 116 11.02 14.67 7.31
N GLU A 117 12.17 15.09 7.83
CA GLU A 117 12.26 16.35 8.57
C GLU A 117 12.08 17.56 7.66
N LEU A 118 12.63 17.52 6.45
CA LEU A 118 12.48 18.61 5.48
C LEU A 118 11.01 18.81 5.09
N VAL A 119 10.29 17.72 4.83
CA VAL A 119 8.86 17.76 4.54
C VAL A 119 8.06 18.23 5.76
N ARG A 120 8.40 17.75 6.96
CA ARG A 120 7.73 18.16 8.22
C ARG A 120 7.85 19.67 8.45
N LEU A 121 9.04 20.23 8.29
CA LEU A 121 9.28 21.67 8.41
C LEU A 121 8.53 22.46 7.35
N GLY A 122 8.46 21.95 6.11
CA GLY A 122 7.64 22.54 5.05
C GLY A 122 6.15 22.58 5.40
N LEU A 123 5.61 21.49 5.96
CA LEU A 123 4.21 21.40 6.40
C LEU A 123 3.90 22.32 7.60
N ILE A 124 4.86 22.52 8.50
CA ILE A 124 4.72 23.48 9.60
C ILE A 124 4.70 24.91 9.04
N SER A 125 5.65 25.23 8.16
CA SER A 125 5.79 26.55 7.54
C SER A 125 4.54 26.93 6.73
N SER A 126 3.88 25.97 6.10
CA SER A 126 2.61 26.18 5.38
C SER A 126 1.36 26.17 6.27
N GLY A 127 1.49 25.87 7.57
CA GLY A 127 0.39 25.84 8.53
C GLY A 127 -0.47 24.57 8.48
N VAL A 128 -0.01 23.50 7.82
CA VAL A 128 -0.74 22.23 7.71
C VAL A 128 -0.67 21.42 9.01
N ILE A 129 0.47 21.45 9.69
CA ILE A 129 0.69 20.75 10.97
C ILE A 129 1.34 21.66 12.02
N GLY A 130 1.21 21.31 13.29
CA GLY A 130 1.89 21.97 14.40
C GLY A 130 3.32 21.45 14.63
N HIS A 131 4.09 22.17 15.45
CA HIS A 131 5.49 21.86 15.73
C HIS A 131 5.73 20.49 16.37
N ASN A 132 4.73 19.99 17.11
CA ASN A 132 4.81 18.73 17.85
C ASN A 132 4.42 17.51 17.00
N ASN A 133 3.85 17.72 15.80
CA ASN A 133 3.46 16.62 14.94
C ASN A 133 4.70 15.96 14.34
N LYS A 134 4.68 14.63 14.34
CA LYS A 134 5.62 13.80 13.58
C LYS A 134 4.99 13.39 12.25
N ILE A 135 5.82 12.98 11.31
CA ILE A 135 5.34 12.44 10.04
C ILE A 135 6.08 11.15 9.67
N GLU A 136 5.38 10.31 8.93
CA GLU A 136 5.94 9.13 8.26
C GLU A 136 5.69 9.27 6.76
N LEU A 137 6.71 8.95 5.96
CA LEU A 137 6.65 9.03 4.51
C LEU A 137 6.64 7.62 3.90
N SER A 138 5.78 7.39 2.92
CA SER A 138 5.79 6.18 2.10
C SER A 138 5.60 6.50 0.63
N LEU A 139 6.13 5.64 -0.25
CA LEU A 139 5.95 5.73 -1.70
C LEU A 139 4.92 4.73 -2.19
N VAL A 140 4.00 5.21 -3.03
CA VAL A 140 3.06 4.33 -3.73
C VAL A 140 2.89 4.78 -5.18
N GLY A 141 3.41 3.96 -6.09
CA GLY A 141 3.53 4.37 -7.49
C GLY A 141 4.43 5.61 -7.61
N GLU A 142 3.87 6.69 -8.14
CA GLU A 142 4.57 7.99 -8.30
C GLU A 142 4.24 8.98 -7.17
N ASN A 143 3.41 8.57 -6.20
CA ASN A 143 2.94 9.45 -5.13
C ASN A 143 3.75 9.25 -3.84
N VAL A 144 4.05 10.36 -3.17
CA VAL A 144 4.55 10.37 -1.79
C VAL A 144 3.36 10.58 -0.85
N ASN A 145 3.11 9.60 0.01
CA ASN A 145 2.10 9.70 1.04
C ASN A 145 2.74 10.17 2.34
N ILE A 146 2.02 11.03 3.07
CA ILE A 146 2.44 11.59 4.35
C ILE A 146 1.40 11.23 5.39
N VAL A 147 1.81 10.49 6.42
CA VAL A 147 0.97 10.17 7.57
C VAL A 147 1.41 11.05 8.73
N ILE A 148 0.47 11.81 9.29
CA ILE A 148 0.71 12.67 10.45
C ILE A 148 0.49 11.82 11.71
N THR A 149 1.49 11.78 12.57
CA THR A 149 1.45 11.07 13.85
C THR A 149 1.54 12.06 15.03
N SER A 150 0.98 11.62 16.16
CA SER A 150 0.90 12.40 17.41
C SER A 150 2.18 12.29 18.23
#